data_AF-A0A4U8T2B7-F1
#
_entry.id   AF-A0A4U8T2B7-F1
#
_cell.length_a   1.000
_cell.length_b   1.000
_cell.length_c   1.000
_cell.angle_alpha   90.00
_cell.angle_beta   90.00
_cell.angle_gamma   90.00
#
_symmetry.space_group_name_H-M   'P 1'
#
loop_
_entity.id
_entity.type
_entity.pdbx_description
1 polymer ?
#
loop_
_entity_poly.entity_id
_entity_poly.type
_entity_poly.pdbx_seq_one_letter_code
_entity_poly.pdbx_strand_id
1 'polypeptide(L)'
;MSQAVQSKILYNRVFAAILQYYGINPKNMWKRNGVYGCGHSGMYFYPDELTFSKWEKVSRYVGGKYEHESVEVFFKVSVDAKGIEWTKVS
;
A
#
# COMPACT_ATOMS: atom_id res chain seq x y z
N MET A 1 19.28 2.49 -5.46
CA MET A 1 18.95 1.42 -6.43
C MET A 1 19.12 1.98 -7.83
N SER A 2 19.78 1.29 -8.75
CA SER A 2 20.00 1.79 -10.12
C SER A 2 18.70 1.73 -10.94
N GLN A 3 18.52 2.66 -11.88
CA GLN A 3 17.37 2.71 -12.82
C GLN A 3 17.09 1.37 -13.53
N ALA A 4 18.10 0.52 -13.68
CA ALA A 4 17.99 -0.80 -14.31
C ALA A 4 17.23 -1.85 -13.47
N VAL A 5 17.08 -1.66 -12.15
CA VAL A 5 16.31 -2.56 -11.27
C VAL A 5 14.81 -2.23 -11.35
N GLN A 6 14.46 -0.94 -11.46
CA GLN A 6 13.08 -0.48 -11.60
C GLN A 6 12.40 -1.00 -12.87
N SER A 7 13.13 -1.23 -13.96
CA SER A 7 12.57 -1.71 -15.24
C SER A 7 12.12 -3.18 -15.21
N LYS A 8 12.46 -3.95 -14.17
CA LYS A 8 12.03 -5.35 -13.98
C LYS A 8 10.91 -5.54 -12.95
N ILE A 9 10.52 -4.48 -12.23
CA ILE A 9 9.47 -4.60 -11.21
C ILE A 9 8.11 -4.66 -11.88
N LEU A 10 7.43 -5.80 -11.72
CA LEU A 10 6.04 -5.96 -12.14
C LEU A 10 5.13 -5.34 -11.07
N TYR A 11 4.96 -4.02 -11.13
CA TYR A 11 4.19 -3.22 -10.15
C TYR A 11 2.78 -3.74 -9.88
N ASN A 12 2.11 -4.28 -10.92
CA ASN A 12 0.81 -4.93 -10.76
C ASN A 12 0.88 -6.18 -9.87
N ARG A 13 1.94 -6.99 -9.98
CA ARG A 13 2.15 -8.16 -9.12
C ARG A 13 2.52 -7.76 -7.70
N VAL A 14 3.31 -6.69 -7.55
CA VAL A 14 3.64 -6.14 -6.23
C VAL A 14 2.37 -5.72 -5.50
N PHE A 15 1.53 -4.91 -6.15
CA PHE A 15 0.27 -4.48 -5.53
C PHE A 15 -0.70 -5.64 -5.30
N ALA A 16 -0.79 -6.61 -6.22
CA ALA A 16 -1.62 -7.80 -6.02
C ALA A 16 -1.18 -8.61 -4.79
N ALA A 17 0.12 -8.77 -4.56
CA ALA A 17 0.66 -9.44 -3.38
C ALA A 17 0.34 -8.68 -2.09
N ILE A 18 0.45 -7.34 -2.10
CA ILE A 18 0.07 -6.48 -0.98
C ILE A 18 -1.42 -6.67 -0.65
N LEU A 19 -2.30 -6.65 -1.65
CA LEU A 19 -3.74 -6.84 -1.44
C LEU A 19 -4.05 -8.23 -0.87
N GLN A 20 -3.41 -9.28 -1.40
CA GLN A 20 -3.57 -10.65 -0.90
C GLN A 20 -3.16 -10.78 0.56
N TYR A 21 -2.05 -10.13 0.96
CA TYR A 21 -1.63 -10.10 2.37
C TYR A 21 -2.70 -9.53 3.30
N TYR A 22 -3.42 -8.50 2.86
CA TYR A 22 -4.53 -7.90 3.60
C TYR A 22 -5.89 -8.57 3.35
N GLY A 23 -5.93 -9.74 2.70
CA GLY A 23 -7.16 -10.48 2.44
C GLY A 23 -8.09 -9.85 1.38
N ILE A 24 -7.57 -8.94 0.55
CA ILE A 24 -8.33 -8.26 -0.50
C ILE A 24 -8.11 -8.96 -1.84
N ASN A 25 -9.20 -9.19 -2.57
CA ASN A 25 -9.15 -9.85 -3.87
C ASN A 25 -8.52 -8.93 -4.95
N PRO A 26 -7.35 -9.27 -5.50
CA PRO A 26 -6.66 -8.45 -6.49
C PRO A 26 -7.36 -8.41 -7.86
N LYS A 27 -8.38 -9.25 -8.11
CA LYS A 27 -9.16 -9.20 -9.36
C LYS A 27 -9.91 -7.87 -9.56
N ASN A 28 -10.13 -7.12 -8.47
CA ASN A 28 -10.79 -5.81 -8.49
C ASN A 28 -9.79 -4.65 -8.59
N MET A 29 -8.52 -4.95 -8.90
CA MET A 29 -7.50 -3.94 -9.13
C MET A 29 -7.78 -3.15 -10.41
N TRP A 30 -7.49 -1.87 -10.36
CA TRP A 30 -7.50 -0.97 -11.49
C TRP A 30 -6.21 -0.14 -11.52
N LYS A 31 -5.93 0.48 -12.67
CA LYS A 31 -4.85 1.45 -12.83
C LYS A 31 -5.41 2.72 -13.44
N ARG A 32 -5.18 3.88 -12.81
CA ARG A 32 -5.60 5.21 -13.29
C ARG A 32 -4.53 6.23 -12.94
N ASN A 33 -4.13 7.05 -13.91
CA ASN A 33 -3.13 8.10 -13.72
C ASN A 33 -1.83 7.63 -13.05
N GLY A 34 -1.33 6.46 -13.45
CA GLY A 34 -0.10 5.87 -12.88
C GLY A 34 -0.27 5.16 -11.54
N VAL A 35 -1.38 5.38 -10.82
CA VAL A 35 -1.69 4.77 -9.53
C VAL A 35 -2.47 3.48 -9.72
N TYR A 36 -2.17 2.47 -8.89
CA TYR A 36 -3.00 1.28 -8.78
C TYR A 36 -3.94 1.42 -7.58
N GLY A 37 -5.20 1.01 -7.72
CA GLY A 37 -6.16 0.95 -6.62
C GLY A 37 -6.99 -0.32 -6.68
N CYS A 38 -7.76 -0.61 -5.62
CA CYS A 38 -8.58 -1.83 -5.56
C CYS A 38 -9.96 -1.58 -4.95
N GLY A 39 -11.00 -1.58 -5.79
CA GLY A 39 -12.41 -1.45 -5.36
C GLY A 39 -12.65 -0.38 -4.28
N HIS A 40 -13.44 -0.72 -3.26
CA HIS A 40 -13.69 0.09 -2.06
C HIS A 40 -12.74 -0.23 -0.89
N SER A 41 -11.59 -0.86 -1.15
CA SER A 41 -10.66 -1.27 -0.07
C SER A 41 -9.97 -0.10 0.63
N GLY A 42 -9.97 1.08 0.01
CA GLY A 42 -9.17 2.22 0.47
C GLY A 42 -7.67 1.97 0.38
N MET A 43 -7.22 1.00 -0.45
CA MET A 43 -5.81 0.76 -0.70
C MET A 43 -5.38 1.29 -2.07
N TYR A 44 -4.28 2.03 -2.09
CA TYR A 44 -3.68 2.61 -3.28
C TYR A 44 -2.18 2.32 -3.33
N PHE A 45 -1.63 2.09 -4.51
CA PHE A 45 -0.20 1.89 -4.72
C PHE A 45 0.33 2.85 -5.77
N TYR A 46 1.40 3.56 -5.39
CA TYR A 46 2.09 4.61 -6.11
C TYR A 46 3.43 4.04 -6.61
N PRO A 47 3.52 3.57 -7.86
CA PRO A 47 4.69 2.84 -8.36
C PRO A 47 5.95 3.69 -8.42
N ASP A 48 5.80 4.96 -8.79
CA ASP A 48 6.93 5.90 -8.96
C ASP A 48 7.65 6.13 -7.63
N GLU A 49 6.89 6.11 -6.54
CA GLU A 49 7.42 6.26 -5.19
C GLU A 49 7.68 4.92 -4.50
N LEU A 50 7.27 3.78 -5.08
CA LEU A 50 7.24 2.49 -4.40
C LEU A 50 6.56 2.60 -3.03
N THR A 51 5.40 3.23 -2.97
CA THR A 51 4.64 3.44 -1.73
C THR A 51 3.23 2.88 -1.91
N PHE A 52 2.64 2.24 -0.91
CA PHE A 52 1.19 2.05 -0.86
C PHE A 52 0.58 2.74 0.35
N SER A 53 -0.69 3.11 0.24
CA SER A 53 -1.49 3.59 1.35
C SER A 53 -2.65 2.65 1.65
N LYS A 54 -3.12 2.69 2.90
CA LYS A 54 -4.40 2.12 3.32
C LYS A 54 -5.05 2.95 4.42
N TRP A 55 -6.37 2.95 4.45
CA TRP A 55 -7.12 3.54 5.56
C TRP A 55 -7.11 2.61 6.78
N GLU A 56 -6.65 3.12 7.92
CA GLU A 56 -6.68 2.43 9.21
C GLU A 56 -7.56 3.18 10.19
N LYS A 57 -8.31 2.45 11.02
CA LYS A 57 -8.98 3.03 12.18
C LYS A 57 -7.99 3.10 13.33
N VAL A 58 -7.64 4.32 13.75
CA VAL A 58 -6.75 4.57 14.88
C VAL A 58 -7.58 5.05 16.05
N SER A 59 -7.31 4.51 17.23
CA SER A 59 -7.93 4.94 18.48
C SER A 59 -6.95 5.82 19.24
N ARG A 60 -7.35 7.03 19.59
CA ARG A 60 -6.54 7.96 20.40
C ARG A 60 -7.27 8.27 21.70
N TYR A 61 -6.55 8.28 22.81
CA TYR A 61 -7.11 8.65 24.10
C TYR A 61 -7.01 10.17 24.26
N VAL A 62 -8.15 10.86 24.28
CA VAL A 62 -8.24 12.32 24.36
C VAL A 62 -9.23 12.70 25.45
N GLY A 63 -8.77 13.43 26.46
CA GLY A 63 -9.65 14.01 27.50
C GLY A 63 -10.51 13.00 28.26
N GLY A 64 -10.01 11.80 28.55
CA GLY A 64 -10.74 10.80 29.35
C GLY A 64 -11.55 9.77 28.55
N LYS A 65 -11.54 9.83 27.22
CA LYS A 65 -12.26 8.90 26.34
C LYS A 65 -11.39 8.49 25.14
N TYR A 66 -11.72 7.35 24.53
CA TYR A 66 -11.15 6.96 23.25
C TYR A 66 -11.96 7.58 22.11
N GLU A 67 -11.26 8.27 21.21
CA GLU A 67 -11.80 8.75 19.94
C GLU A 67 -11.25 7.89 18.81
N HIS A 68 -12.09 7.60 17.80
CA HIS A 68 -11.74 6.79 16.65
C HIS A 68 -11.68 7.66 15.41
N GLU A 69 -10.53 7.65 14.73
CA GLU A 69 -10.32 8.37 13.48
C GLU A 69 -9.90 7.38 12.40
N SER A 70 -10.47 7.54 11.21
CA SER A 70 -9.95 6.88 10.01
C SER A 70 -8.81 7.75 9.49
N VAL A 71 -7.61 7.20 9.42
CA VAL A 71 -6.43 7.89 8.88
C VAL A 71 -5.84 7.09 7.75
N GLU A 72 -5.36 7.79 6.72
CA GLU A 72 -4.60 7.16 5.66
C GLU A 72 -3.16 6.94 6.12
N VAL A 73 -2.68 5.71 5.99
CA VAL A 73 -1.36 5.29 6.44
C VAL A 73 -0.56 4.83 5.24
N PHE A 74 0.68 5.32 5.13
CA PHE A 74 1.58 5.04 4.03
C PHE A 74 2.64 4.01 4.40
N PHE A 75 3.08 3.24 3.42
CA PHE A 75 4.07 2.19 3.57
C PHE A 75 5.04 2.23 2.40
N LYS A 76 6.34 2.26 2.68
CA LYS A 76 7.39 2.16 1.66
C LYS A 76 7.59 0.70 1.30
N VAL A 77 7.59 0.39 0.02
CA VAL A 77 7.76 -0.96 -0.52
C VAL A 77 9.20 -1.15 -1.00
N SER A 78 9.78 -2.28 -0.62
CA SER A 78 11.05 -2.79 -1.12
C SER A 78 10.81 -4.10 -1.86
N VAL A 79 11.45 -4.27 -3.00
CA VAL A 79 11.40 -5.52 -3.78
C VAL A 79 12.82 -5.98 -4.04
N ASP A 80 13.16 -7.16 -3.54
CA ASP A 80 14.49 -7.75 -3.68
C ASP A 80 14.42 -9.24 -4.04
N ALA A 81 15.54 -9.95 -3.97
CA ALA A 81 15.60 -11.37 -4.27
C ALA A 81 14.86 -12.26 -3.24
N LYS A 82 14.62 -11.75 -2.02
CA LYS A 82 13.92 -12.46 -0.95
C LYS A 82 12.41 -12.29 -1.04
N GLY A 83 11.94 -11.19 -1.63
CA GLY A 83 10.52 -11.00 -1.93
C GLY A 83 10.09 -9.54 -1.92
N ILE A 84 8.88 -9.32 -1.42
CA ILE A 84 8.26 -8.00 -1.29
C ILE A 84 8.16 -7.70 0.20
N GLU A 85 8.75 -6.61 0.65
CA GLU A 85 8.67 -6.12 2.02
C GLU A 85 8.13 -4.70 2.03
N TRP A 86 7.53 -4.30 3.15
CA TRP A 86 7.09 -2.91 3.32
C TRP A 86 7.13 -2.44 4.77
N THR A 87 7.44 -1.16 4.95
CA THR A 87 7.58 -0.52 6.25
C THR A 87 6.67 0.70 6.32
N LYS A 88 5.93 0.84 7.43
CA LYS A 88 5.07 2.00 7.69
C LYS A 88 5.91 3.28 7.70
N VAL A 89 5.49 4.27 6.93
CA VAL A 89 6.05 5.62 6.92
C VAL A 89 5.16 6.46 7.82
N SER A 90 5.74 7.03 8.87
CA SER A 90 5.04 7.84 9.88
C SER A 90 4.49 9.13 9.31
#